data_AF-A0A7J3B0R1-F1
#
_entry.id   AF-A0A7J3B0R1-F1
#
_cell.length_a   1.000
_cell.length_b   1.000
_cell.length_c   1.000
_cell.angle_alpha   90.00
_cell.angle_beta   90.00
_cell.angle_gamma   90.00
#
_symmetry.space_group_name_H-M   'P 1'
#
loop_
_entity.id
_entity.type
_entity.pdbx_description
1 polymer ?
#
loop_
_entity_poly.entity_id
_entity_poly.type
_entity_poly.pdbx_seq_one_letter_code
_entity_poly.pdbx_strand_id
1 'polypeptide(L)'
;MSYARVLTELGKRIGKEKIFTEPEELYSYGVDAYTEFKQPPAAVVRASSEEDVRAVLELANRERVPVVPRGSGTSLSGGSVPAVPGAI
;
A
#
# COMPACT_ATOMS: atom_id res chain seq x y z
N MET A 1 16.06 -0.10 5.11
CA MET A 1 15.74 0.51 3.79
C MET A 1 14.94 1.78 4.05
N SER A 2 15.17 2.86 3.30
CA SER A 2 14.44 4.11 3.50
C SER A 2 13.16 4.12 2.66
N TYR A 3 12.01 3.89 3.29
CA TYR A 3 10.68 3.95 2.64
C TYR A 3 10.45 5.29 1.91
N ALA A 4 11.03 6.38 2.41
CA ALA A 4 10.95 7.69 1.78
C ALA A 4 11.50 7.70 0.33
N ARG A 5 12.55 6.91 0.04
CA ARG A 5 13.10 6.80 -1.32
C ARG A 5 12.12 6.08 -2.26
N VAL A 6 11.52 4.98 -1.80
CA VAL A 6 10.54 4.20 -2.57
C VAL A 6 9.35 5.08 -2.93
N LEU A 7 8.76 5.77 -1.95
CA LEU A 7 7.60 6.63 -2.17
C LEU A 7 7.94 7.83 -3.07
N THR A 8 9.15 8.39 -2.94
CA THR A 8 9.60 9.47 -3.82
C THR A 8 9.74 9.01 -5.27
N GLU A 9 10.35 7.84 -5.51
CA GLU A 9 10.47 7.30 -6.87
C GLU A 9 9.11 6.92 -7.43
N LEU A 10 8.26 6.28 -6.64
CA LEU A 10 6.92 5.90 -7.06
C LEU A 10 6.10 7.14 -7.45
N GLY A 11 6.15 8.21 -6.66
CA GLY A 11 5.46 9.46 -6.95
C GLY A 11 5.94 10.14 -8.24
N LYS A 12 7.19 9.88 -8.68
CA LYS A 12 7.68 10.34 -9.99
C LYS A 12 7.14 9.50 -11.16
N ARG A 13 6.80 8.23 -10.93
CA ARG A 13 6.30 7.31 -11.97
C ARG A 13 4.80 7.45 -12.19
N ILE A 14 4.03 7.55 -11.11
CA ILE A 14 2.56 7.46 -11.16
C ILE A 14 1.84 8.74 -10.72
N GLY A 15 2.58 9.73 -10.20
CA GLY A 15 2.01 10.92 -9.58
C GLY A 15 1.96 10.82 -8.06
N LYS A 16 2.25 11.92 -7.36
CA LYS A 16 2.27 11.97 -5.88
C LYS A 16 0.87 11.97 -5.29
N GLU A 17 -0.10 12.51 -6.02
CA GLU A 17 -1.51 12.56 -5.68
C GLU A 17 -2.17 11.18 -5.55
N LYS A 18 -1.52 10.13 -6.07
CA LYS A 18 -1.96 8.73 -5.94
C LYS A 18 -1.37 8.02 -4.73
N ILE A 19 -0.49 8.67 -3.97
CA ILE A 19 0.23 8.09 -2.82
C ILE A 19 -0.20 8.81 -1.56
N PHE A 20 -0.77 8.04 -0.64
CA PHE A 20 -1.32 8.55 0.60
C PHE A 20 -0.50 8.03 1.78
N THR A 21 -0.10 8.94 2.67
CA THR A 21 0.74 8.63 3.85
C THR A 21 0.18 9.23 5.14
N GLU A 22 -1.01 9.83 5.10
CA GLU A 22 -1.62 10.47 6.26
C GLU A 22 -2.02 9.41 7.31
N PRO A 23 -1.70 9.60 8.60
CA PRO A 23 -1.91 8.58 9.64
C PRO A 23 -3.34 8.05 9.71
N GLU A 24 -4.34 8.91 9.54
CA GLU A 24 -5.76 8.56 9.60
C GLU A 24 -6.16 7.63 8.44
N GLU A 25 -5.60 7.88 7.26
CA GLU A 25 -5.82 7.06 6.08
C GLU A 25 -5.12 5.71 6.23
N LEU A 26 -3.84 5.72 6.63
CA LEU A 26 -3.09 4.49 6.90
C LEU A 26 -3.78 3.62 7.95
N TYR A 27 -4.33 4.21 9.01
CA TYR A 27 -5.10 3.48 10.01
C TYR A 27 -6.36 2.84 9.42
N SER A 28 -7.09 3.57 8.58
CA SER A 28 -8.31 3.07 7.93
C SER A 28 -8.03 1.92 6.94
N TYR A 29 -6.88 1.95 6.29
CA TYR A 29 -6.41 0.88 5.40
C TYR A 29 -5.71 -0.29 6.14
N GLY A 30 -5.39 -0.10 7.43
CA GLY A 30 -4.80 -1.11 8.30
C GLY A 30 -5.80 -2.08 8.92
N VAL A 31 -7.07 -2.01 8.54
CA VAL A 31 -8.16 -2.88 9.04
C VAL A 31 -9.03 -3.38 7.89
N ASP A 32 -9.69 -4.52 8.10
CA ASP A 32 -10.79 -5.02 7.27
C ASP A 32 -11.91 -5.60 8.16
N ALA A 33 -12.81 -6.41 7.62
CA ALA A 33 -13.91 -7.00 8.39
C ALA A 33 -13.43 -8.13 9.34
N TYR A 34 -12.19 -8.59 9.22
CA TYR A 34 -11.54 -9.43 10.22
C TYR A 34 -10.93 -8.57 11.33
N THR A 35 -11.74 -8.26 12.33
CA THR A 35 -11.45 -7.23 13.34
C THR A 35 -10.30 -7.55 14.29
N GLU A 36 -9.86 -8.80 14.35
CA GLU A 36 -8.75 -9.25 15.20
C GLU A 36 -7.37 -8.85 14.65
N PHE A 37 -7.27 -8.64 13.33
CA PHE A 37 -5.99 -8.33 12.69
C PHE A 37 -5.92 -6.87 12.23
N LYS A 38 -4.90 -6.15 12.69
CA LYS A 38 -4.71 -4.72 12.39
C LYS A 38 -3.24 -4.41 12.18
N GLN A 39 -2.91 -3.83 11.04
CA GLN A 39 -1.56 -3.41 10.71
C GLN A 39 -1.63 -2.31 9.64
N PRO A 40 -1.36 -1.04 10.00
CA PRO A 40 -1.27 0.02 9.01
C PRO A 40 -0.17 -0.25 7.97
N PRO A 41 -0.40 0.06 6.69
CA PRO A 41 0.65 0.06 5.67
C PRO A 41 1.58 1.28 5.84
N ALA A 42 2.70 1.30 5.11
CA ALA A 42 3.57 2.47 5.05
C ALA A 42 3.09 3.55 4.08
N ALA A 43 2.31 3.16 3.08
CA ALA A 43 1.61 4.06 2.17
C ALA A 43 0.41 3.33 1.57
N VAL A 44 -0.54 4.08 1.02
CA VAL A 44 -1.62 3.55 0.21
C VAL A 44 -1.49 4.11 -1.19
N VAL A 45 -1.52 3.24 -2.20
CA VAL A 45 -1.48 3.63 -3.61
C VAL A 45 -2.84 3.44 -4.25
N ARG A 46 -3.44 4.54 -4.73
CA ARG A 46 -4.67 4.49 -5.53
C ARG A 46 -4.33 4.48 -7.02
N ALA A 47 -4.04 3.28 -7.54
CA ALA A 47 -3.79 3.08 -8.96
C ALA A 47 -5.07 3.36 -9.78
N SER A 48 -4.90 4.06 -10.90
CA SER A 48 -5.98 4.45 -11.83
C SER A 48 -5.86 3.81 -13.22
N SER A 49 -4.73 3.13 -13.49
CA SER A 49 -4.49 2.41 -14.74
C SER A 49 -3.60 1.18 -14.52
N GLU A 50 -3.51 0.33 -15.54
CA GLU A 50 -2.61 -0.84 -15.52
C GLU A 50 -1.13 -0.43 -15.44
N GLU A 51 -0.76 0.71 -16.03
CA GLU A 51 0.59 1.27 -15.95
C GLU A 51 0.95 1.66 -14.52
N ASP A 52 0.01 2.22 -13.76
CA ASP A 52 0.21 2.52 -12.34
C ASP A 52 0.52 1.23 -11.56
N VAL A 53 -0.29 0.18 -11.77
CA VAL A 53 -0.11 -1.12 -11.11
C VAL A 53 1.24 -1.72 -11.48
N ARG A 54 1.61 -1.71 -12.77
CA ARG A 54 2.91 -2.19 -13.24
C ARG A 54 4.06 -1.46 -12.56
N ALA A 55 4.00 -0.13 -12.50
CA ALA A 55 5.05 0.69 -11.88
C ALA A 55 5.22 0.39 -10.38
N VAL A 56 4.11 0.17 -9.65
CA VAL A 56 4.14 -0.24 -8.24
C VAL A 56 4.82 -1.59 -8.10
N LEU A 57 4.36 -2.61 -8.83
CA LEU A 57 4.87 -3.99 -8.69
C LEU A 57 6.34 -4.11 -9.10
N GLU A 58 6.76 -3.45 -10.17
CA GLU A 58 8.17 -3.41 -10.59
C GLU A 58 9.08 -2.80 -9.52
N LEU A 59 8.69 -1.64 -8.99
CA LEU A 59 9.46 -0.95 -7.96
C LEU A 59 9.50 -1.76 -6.66
N ALA A 60 8.35 -2.26 -6.23
CA ALA A 60 8.23 -3.04 -5.01
C ALA A 60 9.05 -4.33 -5.07
N ASN A 61 9.04 -5.02 -6.22
CA ASN A 61 9.87 -6.20 -6.43
C ASN A 61 11.38 -5.88 -6.39
N ARG A 62 11.79 -4.78 -7.03
CA ARG A 62 13.19 -4.33 -7.04
C ARG A 62 13.69 -3.96 -5.64
N GLU A 63 12.88 -3.24 -4.88
CA GLU A 63 13.22 -2.72 -3.55
C GLU A 63 12.85 -3.68 -2.41
N ARG A 64 12.26 -4.85 -2.73
CA ARG A 64 11.77 -5.85 -1.77
C ARG A 64 10.75 -5.28 -0.77
N VAL A 65 9.85 -4.44 -1.28
CA VAL A 65 8.73 -3.90 -0.51
C VAL A 65 7.52 -4.83 -0.67
N PRO A 66 6.88 -5.28 0.42
CA PRO A 66 5.64 -6.05 0.34
C PRO A 66 4.51 -5.22 -0.30
N VAL A 67 3.67 -5.86 -1.10
CA VAL A 67 2.49 -5.22 -1.70
C VAL A 67 1.25 -5.97 -1.25
N VAL A 68 0.22 -5.24 -0.81
CA VAL A 68 -1.05 -5.82 -0.37
C VAL A 68 -2.17 -5.31 -1.27
N PRO A 69 -2.64 -6.11 -2.23
CA PRO A 69 -3.79 -5.75 -3.04
C PRO A 69 -5.03 -5.58 -2.17
N ARG A 70 -5.78 -4.50 -2.39
CA ARG A 70 -7.00 -4.22 -1.65
C ARG A 70 -8.10 -3.69 -2.56
N GLY A 71 -9.30 -4.23 -2.40
CA GLY A 71 -10.55 -3.69 -2.95
C GLY A 71 -11.28 -2.80 -1.94
N SER A 72 -12.50 -3.20 -1.54
CA SER A 72 -13.33 -2.49 -0.56
C SER A 72 -12.89 -2.66 0.90
N GLY A 73 -12.06 -3.67 1.22
CA GLY A 73 -11.65 -3.96 2.59
C GLY A 73 -12.69 -4.71 3.43
N THR A 74 -13.58 -5.48 2.80
CA THR A 74 -14.62 -6.27 3.48
C THR A 74 -14.24 -7.74 3.70
N SER A 75 -12.95 -8.07 3.59
CA SER A 75 -12.47 -9.44 3.80
C SER A 75 -12.70 -9.89 5.24
N LEU A 76 -13.12 -11.15 5.44
CA LEU A 76 -13.33 -11.78 6.74
C LEU A 76 -12.13 -12.63 7.20
N SER A 77 -11.02 -12.62 6.44
CA SER A 77 -9.82 -13.40 6.73
C SER A 77 -8.55 -12.56 6.93
N GLY A 78 -8.64 -11.23 6.88
CA GLY A 78 -7.47 -10.35 7.03
C GLY A 78 -6.65 -10.16 5.75
N GLY A 79 -7.02 -10.80 4.63
CA GLY A 79 -6.25 -10.77 3.39
C GLY A 79 -6.12 -9.39 2.71
N SER A 80 -6.86 -8.38 3.19
CA SER A 80 -6.78 -6.99 2.72
C SER A 80 -5.96 -6.08 3.64
N VAL A 81 -5.30 -6.66 4.65
CA VAL A 81 -4.48 -5.97 5.64
C VAL A 81 -3.05 -6.48 5.55
N PRO A 82 -2.03 -5.61 5.64
CA PRO A 82 -0.63 -6.02 5.68
C PRO A 82 -0.30 -7.05 6.76
N ALA A 83 0.30 -8.17 6.39
CA ALA A 83 0.82 -9.14 7.35
C ALA A 83 2.06 -8.64 8.11
N VAL A 84 2.78 -7.67 7.54
CA VAL A 84 4.02 -7.10 8.07
C VAL A 84 4.04 -5.58 7.93
N PRO A 85 4.77 -4.85 8.79
CA PRO A 85 4.99 -3.43 8.61
C PRO A 85 5.69 -3.11 7.29
N GLY A 86 5.43 -1.93 6.75
CA GLY A 86 6.16 -1.44 5.57
C GLY A 86 5.57 -1.86 4.22
N ALA A 87 4.45 -2.57 4.21
CA ALA A 87 3.75 -2.85 2.95
C ALA A 87 3.17 -1.58 2.34
N ILE A 88 3.03 -1.57 1.02
CA ILE A 88 2.32 -0.55 0.24
C ILE A 88 1.11 -1.14 -0.48
#